data_AF-A0A7C5VDK7-F1
#
_entry.id   AF-A0A7C5VDK7-F1
#
_cell.length_a   1.000
_cell.length_b   1.000
_cell.length_c   1.000
_cell.angle_alpha   90.00
_cell.angle_beta   90.00
_cell.angle_gamma   90.00
#
_symmetry.space_group_name_H-M   'P 1'
#
loop_
_entity.id
_entity.type
_entity.pdbx_description
1 polymer ?
#
loop_
_entity_poly.entity_id
_entity_poly.type
_entity_poly.pdbx_seq_one_letter_code
_entity_poly.pdbx_strand_id
1 'polypeptide(L)'
;MLDAFTQSVIVQGVMLVIGVLIGYGVARVLKGILLVLVGILILLLLGITIAGLPGFSELFGLFGQAARSARTFLGVIMDHPPFALGLLIGFVMGLIR
;
A
#
# COMPACT_ATOMS: atom_id res chain seq x y z
N MET A 1 -36.47 3.90 -7.84
CA MET A 1 -35.76 3.44 -6.62
C MET A 1 -35.18 2.07 -6.95
N LEU A 2 -33.86 1.91 -6.88
CA LEU A 2 -33.25 0.58 -6.97
C LEU A 2 -33.69 -0.26 -5.77
N ASP A 3 -33.89 -1.54 -5.96
CA ASP A 3 -34.16 -2.48 -4.88
C ASP A 3 -32.95 -2.57 -3.94
N ALA A 4 -33.21 -2.77 -2.65
CA ALA A 4 -32.18 -2.82 -1.62
C ALA A 4 -31.12 -3.91 -1.88
N PHE A 5 -31.52 -4.99 -2.58
CA PHE A 5 -30.62 -6.06 -2.99
C PHE A 5 -29.63 -5.58 -4.05
N THR A 6 -30.10 -4.99 -5.16
CA THR A 6 -29.20 -4.44 -6.20
C THR A 6 -28.25 -3.38 -5.65
N GLN A 7 -28.73 -2.51 -4.75
CA GLN A 7 -27.86 -1.51 -4.10
C GLN A 7 -26.75 -2.17 -3.27
N SER A 8 -27.06 -3.23 -2.52
CA SER A 8 -26.06 -3.95 -1.72
C SER A 8 -25.00 -4.64 -2.58
N VAL A 9 -25.40 -5.25 -3.70
CA VAL A 9 -24.49 -5.93 -4.64
C VAL A 9 -23.56 -4.94 -5.29
N ILE A 10 -24.07 -3.79 -5.75
CA ILE A 10 -23.26 -2.73 -6.35
C ILE A 10 -22.24 -2.21 -5.34
N VAL A 11 -22.66 -1.91 -4.11
CA VAL A 11 -21.77 -1.38 -3.07
C VAL A 11 -20.66 -2.37 -2.71
N GLN A 12 -20.99 -3.66 -2.58
CA GLN A 12 -20.00 -4.71 -2.32
C GLN A 12 -19.03 -4.90 -3.50
N GLY A 13 -19.53 -4.88 -4.73
CA GLY A 13 -18.72 -4.97 -5.94
C GLY A 13 -17.76 -3.78 -6.09
N VAL A 14 -18.24 -2.56 -5.82
CA VAL A 14 -17.39 -1.36 -5.84
C VAL A 14 -16.32 -1.43 -4.76
N MET A 15 -16.67 -1.85 -3.53
CA MET A 15 -15.69 -2.04 -2.46
C MET A 15 -14.60 -3.05 -2.83
N LEU A 16 -14.96 -4.15 -3.48
CA LEU A 16 -14.00 -5.14 -3.96
C LEU A 16 -13.03 -4.51 -4.96
N VAL A 17 -13.54 -3.79 -5.97
CA VAL A 17 -12.70 -3.16 -7.01
C VAL A 17 -11.78 -2.10 -6.42
N ILE A 18 -12.30 -1.23 -5.53
CA ILE A 18 -11.48 -0.22 -4.84
C ILE A 18 -10.38 -0.91 -4.02
N GLY A 19 -10.71 -1.98 -3.29
CA GLY A 19 -9.74 -2.79 -2.58
C GLY A 19 -8.63 -3.28 -3.50
N VAL A 20 -8.98 -3.91 -4.63
CA VAL A 20 -8.00 -4.41 -5.63
C VAL A 20 -7.08 -3.31 -6.13
N LEU A 21 -7.62 -2.15 -6.51
CA LEU A 21 -6.83 -1.05 -7.04
C LEU A 21 -5.85 -0.50 -6.00
N ILE A 22 -6.31 -0.32 -4.76
CA ILE A 22 -5.46 0.15 -3.66
C ILE A 22 -4.37 -0.87 -3.36
N GLY A 23 -4.73 -2.15 -3.18
CA GLY A 23 -3.77 -3.22 -2.89
C GLY A 23 -2.68 -3.31 -3.95
N TYR A 24 -3.07 -3.22 -5.23
CA TYR A 24 -2.14 -3.23 -6.36
C TYR A 24 -1.19 -2.02 -6.35
N GLY A 25 -1.72 -0.82 -6.11
CA GLY A 25 -0.92 0.40 -6.01
C GLY A 25 0.11 0.32 -4.89
N VAL A 26 -0.30 -0.14 -3.71
CA VAL A 26 0.59 -0.30 -2.55
C VAL A 26 1.72 -1.29 -2.84
N ALA A 27 1.42 -2.44 -3.43
CA ALA A 27 2.44 -3.44 -3.78
C ALA A 27 3.51 -2.88 -4.74
N ARG A 28 3.09 -2.09 -5.74
CA ARG A 28 4.02 -1.43 -6.67
C ARG A 28 4.89 -0.39 -5.98
N VAL A 29 4.31 0.41 -5.09
CA VAL A 29 5.07 1.40 -4.31
C VAL A 29 6.11 0.70 -3.43
N LEU A 30 5.75 -0.40 -2.76
CA LEU A 30 6.71 -1.17 -1.96
C LEU A 30 7.86 -1.73 -2.79
N LYS A 31 7.60 -2.27 -3.99
CA LYS A 31 8.65 -2.69 -4.92
C LYS A 31 9.56 -1.52 -5.32
N GLY A 32 8.98 -0.36 -5.61
CA GLY A 32 9.74 0.85 -5.94
C GLY A 32 10.66 1.29 -4.80
N ILE A 33 10.13 1.34 -3.58
CA ILE A 33 10.90 1.65 -2.37
C ILE A 33 12.04 0.64 -2.19
N LEU A 34 11.77 -0.66 -2.37
CA LEU A 34 12.79 -1.70 -2.27
C LEU A 34 13.91 -1.48 -3.29
N LEU A 35 13.57 -1.15 -4.53
CA LEU A 35 14.55 -0.88 -5.59
C LEU A 35 15.39 0.37 -5.29
N VAL A 36 14.78 1.42 -4.75
CA VAL A 36 15.51 2.61 -4.28
C VAL A 36 16.48 2.25 -3.16
N LEU A 37 16.06 1.46 -2.17
CA LEU A 37 16.92 1.02 -1.07
C LEU A 37 18.10 0.18 -1.58
N VAL A 38 17.85 -0.74 -2.52
CA VAL A 38 18.91 -1.52 -3.16
C VAL A 38 19.87 -0.60 -3.93
N GLY A 39 19.36 0.40 -4.66
CA GLY A 39 20.19 1.39 -5.34
C GLY A 39 21.10 2.16 -4.38
N ILE A 40 20.56 2.63 -3.26
CA ILE A 40 21.34 3.31 -2.21
C ILE A 40 22.41 2.36 -1.64
N LEU A 41 22.06 1.10 -1.38
CA LEU A 41 23.01 0.10 -0.87
C LEU A 41 24.18 -0.13 -1.84
N ILE A 42 23.90 -0.24 -3.14
CA ILE A 42 24.92 -0.40 -4.18
C ILE A 42 25.83 0.83 -4.23
N LEU A 43 25.27 2.04 -4.17
CA LEU A 43 26.04 3.29 -4.16
C LEU A 43 26.95 3.41 -2.94
N LEU A 44 26.47 2.99 -1.76
CA LEU A 44 27.27 2.89 -0.54
C LEU A 44 28.44 1.90 -0.71
N LEU A 45 28.20 0.73 -1.28
CA LEU A 45 29.25 -0.27 -1.55
C LEU A 45 30.30 0.22 -2.55
N LEU A 46 29.89 1.04 -3.53
CA LEU A 46 30.78 1.67 -4.51
C LEU A 46 31.53 2.90 -3.96
N GLY A 47 31.30 3.28 -2.71
CA GLY A 47 31.96 4.43 -2.08
C GLY A 47 31.52 5.79 -2.62
N ILE A 48 30.39 5.85 -3.34
CA ILE A 48 29.83 7.10 -3.85
C ILE A 48 28.97 7.70 -2.73
N THR A 49 29.58 8.53 -1.89
CA THR A 49 28.90 9.28 -0.83
C THR A 49 28.09 10.44 -1.42
N ILE A 50 26.78 10.23 -1.59
CA ILE A 50 25.85 11.28 -2.00
C ILE A 50 25.55 12.17 -0.79
N ALA A 51 25.95 13.44 -0.85
CA ALA A 51 25.78 14.45 0.20
C ALA A 51 24.33 14.95 0.41
N GLY A 52 23.31 14.16 0.06
CA GLY A 52 21.92 14.61 -0.01
C GLY A 52 20.86 13.56 0.37
N LEU A 53 21.23 12.48 1.05
CA LEU A 53 20.24 11.53 1.56
C LEU A 53 19.47 12.20 2.72
N PRO A 54 18.12 12.17 2.71
CA PRO A 54 17.34 12.62 3.86
C PRO A 54 17.78 11.84 5.10
N GLY A 55 17.93 12.54 6.22
CA GLY A 55 18.46 11.96 7.45
C GLY A 55 17.60 10.78 7.92
N PHE A 56 18.22 9.76 8.50
CA PHE A 56 17.49 8.59 9.04
C PHE A 56 16.34 9.01 9.99
N SER A 57 16.51 10.11 10.73
CA SER A 57 15.48 10.70 11.60
C SER A 57 14.22 11.16 10.86
N GLU A 58 14.34 11.73 9.65
CA GLU A 58 13.21 12.20 8.85
C GLU A 58 12.43 11.02 8.27
N LEU A 59 13.15 9.98 7.81
CA LEU A 59 12.54 8.74 7.35
C LEU A 59 11.77 8.05 8.47
N PHE A 60 12.35 7.89 9.67
CA PHE A 60 11.66 7.30 10.82
C PHE A 60 10.40 8.08 11.25
N GLY A 61 10.43 9.42 11.16
CA GLY A 61 9.26 10.25 11.42
C GLY A 61 8.11 10.00 10.45
N LEU A 62 8.41 9.85 9.16
CA LEU A 62 7.43 9.50 8.12
C LEU A 62 6.86 8.09 8.32
N PHE A 63 7.72 7.10 8.65
CA PHE A 63 7.27 5.74 8.95
C PHE A 63 6.36 5.69 10.18
N GLY A 64 6.64 6.47 11.22
CA GLY A 64 5.80 6.53 12.42
C GLY A 64 4.42 7.17 12.19
N GLN A 65 4.31 8.13 11.28
CA GLN A 65 3.00 8.66 10.84
C GLN A 65 2.26 7.65 9.95
N ALA A 66 2.96 7.04 8.99
CA ALA A 66 2.41 6.01 8.12
C ALA A 66 1.88 4.80 8.92
N ALA A 67 2.61 4.36 9.94
CA ALA A 67 2.20 3.24 10.80
C ALA A 67 0.93 3.55 11.62
N ARG A 68 0.75 4.80 12.06
CA ARG A 68 -0.48 5.22 12.75
C ARG A 68 -1.67 5.25 11.81
N SER A 69 -1.51 5.81 10.61
CA SER A 69 -2.55 5.77 9.58
C SER A 69 -2.88 4.33 9.15
N ALA A 70 -1.89 3.45 9.07
CA ALA A 70 -2.08 2.04 8.74
C ALA A 70 -2.94 1.31 9.78
N ARG A 71 -2.81 1.62 11.08
CA ARG A 71 -3.66 1.02 12.13
C ARG A 71 -5.13 1.42 11.97
N THR A 72 -5.41 2.67 11.67
CA THR A 72 -6.77 3.13 11.38
C THR A 72 -7.34 2.44 10.14
N PHE A 73 -6.53 2.29 9.09
CA PHE A 73 -6.91 1.55 7.90
C PHE A 73 -7.17 0.07 8.15
N LEU A 74 -6.39 -0.58 9.01
CA LEU A 74 -6.59 -1.98 9.39
C LEU A 74 -7.93 -2.19 10.10
N GLY A 75 -8.40 -1.24 10.91
CA GLY A 75 -9.74 -1.29 11.51
C GLY A 75 -10.85 -1.32 10.45
N VAL A 76 -10.77 -0.42 9.46
CA VAL A 76 -11.74 -0.35 8.34
C VAL A 76 -11.74 -1.63 7.50
N ILE A 77 -10.58 -2.28 7.34
CA ILE A 77 -10.45 -3.55 6.61
C ILE A 77 -11.21 -4.68 7.32
N MET A 78 -11.21 -4.70 8.66
CA MET A 78 -11.91 -5.74 9.43
C MET A 78 -13.44 -5.60 9.35
N ASP A 79 -13.94 -4.36 9.23
CA ASP A 79 -15.38 -4.09 9.15
C ASP A 79 -15.97 -4.33 7.75
N HIS A 80 -15.12 -4.39 6.71
CA HIS A 80 -15.55 -4.52 5.31
C HIS A 80 -14.87 -5.71 4.59
N PRO A 81 -15.39 -6.95 4.75
CA PRO A 81 -14.78 -8.14 4.15
C PRO A 81 -14.59 -8.11 2.63
N PRO A 82 -15.51 -7.56 1.80
CA PRO A 82 -15.29 -7.46 0.35
C PRO A 82 -14.10 -6.57 -0.01
N PHE A 83 -13.90 -5.48 0.74
CA PHE A 83 -12.77 -4.58 0.55
C PHE A 83 -11.45 -5.27 0.92
N ALA A 84 -11.42 -6.01 2.03
CA ALA A 84 -10.25 -6.77 2.46
C ALA A 84 -9.81 -7.82 1.42
N LEU A 85 -10.77 -8.57 0.87
CA LEU A 85 -10.52 -9.55 -0.19
C LEU A 85 -9.97 -8.87 -1.44
N GLY A 86 -10.58 -7.76 -1.85
CA GLY A 86 -10.09 -6.96 -2.98
C GLY A 86 -8.65 -6.52 -2.75
N LEU A 87 -8.35 -5.95 -1.58
CA LEU A 87 -7.03 -5.47 -1.21
C LEU A 87 -5.99 -6.58 -1.23
N LEU A 88 -6.31 -7.76 -0.71
CA LEU A 88 -5.42 -8.91 -0.71
C LEU A 88 -5.14 -9.41 -2.14
N ILE A 89 -6.18 -9.55 -2.97
CA ILE A 89 -6.04 -9.95 -4.38
C ILE A 89 -5.17 -8.94 -5.14
N GLY A 90 -5.47 -7.65 -5.02
CA GLY A 90 -4.72 -6.57 -5.66
C GLY A 90 -3.26 -6.55 -5.21
N PHE A 91 -3.02 -6.71 -3.91
CA PHE A 91 -1.68 -6.74 -3.35
C PHE A 91 -0.86 -7.93 -3.87
N VAL A 92 -1.42 -9.14 -3.84
CA VAL A 92 -0.75 -10.34 -4.37
C VAL A 92 -0.46 -10.18 -5.86
N MET A 93 -1.42 -9.68 -6.64
CA MET A 93 -1.25 -9.45 -8.07
C MET A 93 -0.13 -8.43 -8.37
N GLY A 94 -0.05 -7.35 -7.59
CA GLY A 94 0.99 -6.33 -7.70
C GLY A 94 2.35 -6.77 -7.13
N LEU A 95 2.38 -7.81 -6.30
CA LEU A 95 3.62 -8.41 -5.82
C LEU A 95 4.19 -9.39 -6.85
N ILE A 96 3.34 -10.16 -7.54
CA ILE A 96 3.77 -11.12 -8.57
C ILE A 96 4.22 -10.40 -9.86
N ARG A 97 3.49 -9.37 -10.29
CA ARG A 97 3.82 -8.55 -11.47
C ARG A 97 4.55 -7.28 -11.04
#